data_AF-A0AAW8APB0-F1
#
_entry.id   AF-A0AAW8APB0-F1
#
_cell.length_a   1.000
_cell.length_b   1.000
_cell.length_c   1.000
_cell.angle_alpha   90.00
_cell.angle_beta   90.00
_cell.angle_gamma   90.00
#
_symmetry.space_group_name_H-M   'P 1'
#
loop_
_entity.id
_entity.type
_entity.pdbx_description
1 polymer ?
#
loop_
_entity_poly.entity_id
_entity_poly.type
_entity_poly.pdbx_seq_one_letter_code
_entity_poly.pdbx_strand_id
1 'polypeptide(L)'
;YELLGESIDDAAGEAFDKTAKLLGRDYPGGPMLSKMASQGTEGRFVFPRPMTDRPGLDFSFSGLKTFAANAIRSNGDDEQTCADIARAFEDAVVDT
;
A
#
# COMPACT_ATOMS: atom_id res chain seq x y z
N TYR A 1 -21.24 -20.78 5.59
CA TYR A 1 -19.96 -20.05 5.49
C TYR A 1 -19.84 -19.24 6.76
N GLU A 2 -18.68 -19.28 7.39
CA GLU A 2 -18.38 -18.56 8.63
C GLU A 2 -17.25 -17.57 8.32
N LEU A 3 -17.48 -16.32 8.68
CA LEU A 3 -16.52 -15.23 8.48
C LEU A 3 -15.48 -15.33 9.61
N LEU A 4 -14.23 -15.62 9.25
CA LEU A 4 -13.13 -15.77 10.21
C LEU A 4 -12.41 -14.45 10.49
N GLY A 5 -12.54 -13.47 9.59
CA GLY A 5 -11.94 -12.14 9.68
C GLY A 5 -12.34 -11.30 8.48
N GLU A 6 -12.39 -9.98 8.65
CA GLU A 6 -12.73 -9.03 7.59
C GLU A 6 -11.79 -7.83 7.61
N SER A 7 -11.77 -7.05 6.51
CA SER A 7 -11.14 -5.73 6.59
C SER A 7 -12.01 -4.84 7.45
N ILE A 8 -11.43 -4.22 8.47
CA ILE A 8 -12.13 -3.26 9.32
C ILE A 8 -12.27 -1.88 8.67
N ASP A 9 -11.56 -1.65 7.55
CA ASP A 9 -11.58 -0.39 6.79
C ASP A 9 -11.74 -0.67 5.26
N ASP A 10 -10.75 -0.27 4.46
CA ASP A 10 -10.75 -0.41 2.99
C ASP A 10 -10.49 -1.88 2.59
N ALA A 11 -11.07 -2.34 1.48
CA ALA A 11 -10.63 -3.60 0.88
C ALA A 11 -9.22 -3.45 0.29
N ALA A 12 -8.48 -4.55 0.14
CA ALA A 12 -7.12 -4.52 -0.44
C ALA A 12 -7.11 -3.83 -1.82
N GLY A 13 -8.03 -4.19 -2.72
CA GLY A 13 -8.14 -3.57 -4.05
C GLY A 13 -8.43 -2.06 -3.99
N GLU A 14 -9.26 -1.64 -3.06
CA GLU A 14 -9.56 -0.21 -2.86
C GLU A 14 -8.34 0.55 -2.31
N ALA A 15 -7.54 -0.09 -1.45
CA ALA A 15 -6.29 0.47 -0.95
C ALA A 15 -5.25 0.65 -2.08
N PHE A 16 -5.16 -0.32 -3.01
CA PHE A 16 -4.34 -0.22 -4.21
C PHE A 16 -4.78 0.96 -5.10
N ASP A 17 -6.07 1.09 -5.39
CA ASP A 17 -6.59 2.17 -6.25
C ASP A 17 -6.41 3.56 -5.61
N LYS A 18 -6.66 3.68 -4.30
CA LYS A 18 -6.44 4.94 -3.55
C LYS A 18 -4.96 5.32 -3.51
N THR A 19 -4.06 4.36 -3.34
CA THR A 19 -2.61 4.62 -3.31
C THR A 19 -2.10 4.99 -4.69
N ALA A 20 -2.57 4.33 -5.74
CA ALA A 20 -2.26 4.71 -7.13
C ALA A 20 -2.70 6.14 -7.44
N LYS A 21 -3.87 6.55 -6.94
CA LYS A 21 -4.36 7.93 -7.07
C LYS A 21 -3.50 8.94 -6.32
N LEU A 22 -2.97 8.58 -5.14
CA LEU A 22 -2.00 9.43 -4.41
C LEU A 22 -0.68 9.59 -5.17
N LEU A 23 -0.27 8.57 -5.91
CA LEU A 23 0.91 8.58 -6.78
C LEU A 23 0.64 9.21 -8.16
N GLY A 24 -0.50 9.89 -8.34
CA GLY A 24 -0.85 10.62 -9.56
C GLY A 24 -1.23 9.73 -10.76
N ARG A 25 -1.65 8.48 -10.54
CA ARG A 25 -2.08 7.57 -11.61
C ARG A 25 -3.60 7.50 -11.76
N ASP A 26 -4.02 7.33 -13.01
CA ASP A 26 -5.43 7.15 -13.37
C ASP A 26 -5.97 5.77 -12.97
N TYR A 27 -7.30 5.67 -12.89
CA TYR A 27 -8.02 4.45 -12.55
C TYR A 27 -8.18 3.52 -13.77
N PRO A 28 -8.08 2.16 -13.66
CA PRO A 28 -7.85 1.36 -12.45
C PRO A 28 -6.38 1.40 -12.00
N GLY A 29 -6.20 1.76 -10.74
CA GLY A 29 -4.90 2.11 -10.18
C GLY A 29 -4.07 0.91 -9.75
N GLY A 30 -4.72 -0.17 -9.30
CA GLY A 30 -4.02 -1.36 -8.80
C GLY A 30 -3.01 -1.99 -9.78
N PRO A 31 -3.39 -2.34 -11.02
CA PRO A 31 -2.45 -2.87 -12.00
C PRO A 31 -1.32 -1.90 -12.37
N MET A 32 -1.59 -0.59 -12.32
CA MET A 32 -0.55 0.42 -12.57
C MET A 32 0.42 0.53 -11.40
N LEU A 33 -0.08 0.45 -10.16
CA LEU A 33 0.74 0.45 -8.96
C LEU A 33 1.67 -0.75 -8.96
N SER A 34 1.17 -1.94 -9.27
CA SER A 34 2.00 -3.16 -9.33
C SER A 34 3.08 -3.08 -10.42
N LYS A 35 2.76 -2.52 -11.59
CA LYS A 35 3.78 -2.24 -12.62
C LYS A 35 4.85 -1.27 -12.11
N MET A 36 4.47 -0.27 -11.34
CA MET A 36 5.41 0.70 -10.77
C MET A 36 6.27 0.06 -9.66
N ALA A 37 5.65 -0.75 -8.81
CA ALA A 37 6.33 -1.53 -7.78
C ALA A 37 7.43 -2.42 -8.38
N SER A 38 7.20 -3.00 -9.55
CA SER A 38 8.23 -3.80 -10.25
C SER A 38 9.51 -3.03 -10.61
N GLN A 39 9.43 -1.70 -10.70
CA GLN A 39 10.55 -0.79 -10.96
C GLN A 39 11.13 -0.16 -9.68
N GLY A 40 10.52 -0.45 -8.53
CA GLY A 40 10.93 0.05 -7.24
C GLY A 40 12.16 -0.68 -6.69
N THR A 41 12.92 0.05 -5.87
CA THR A 41 14.04 -0.43 -5.08
C THR A 41 13.53 -1.07 -3.81
N GLU A 42 13.76 -2.36 -3.67
CA GLU A 42 13.39 -3.13 -2.48
C GLU A 42 14.08 -2.56 -1.23
N GLY A 43 13.32 -2.44 -0.14
CA GLY A 43 13.85 -2.02 1.16
C GLY A 43 14.15 -0.52 1.32
N ARG A 44 13.94 0.33 0.29
CA ARG A 44 14.09 1.79 0.44
C ARG A 44 13.05 2.38 1.40
N PHE A 45 11.82 1.90 1.31
CA PHE A 45 10.73 2.22 2.23
C PHE A 45 10.24 0.95 2.91
N VAL A 46 9.91 1.04 4.20
CA VAL A 46 9.38 -0.08 4.97
C VAL A 46 8.07 0.35 5.58
N PHE A 47 6.97 -0.18 5.04
CA PHE A 47 5.64 0.11 5.55
C PHE A 47 5.35 -0.74 6.80
N PRO A 48 4.57 -0.21 7.75
CA PRO A 48 4.08 -1.02 8.87
C PRO A 48 3.17 -2.13 8.33
N ARG A 49 3.15 -3.31 8.97
CA ARG A 49 2.20 -4.39 8.67
C ARG A 49 1.08 -4.34 9.71
N PRO A 50 -0.05 -3.65 9.44
CA PRO A 50 -1.08 -3.42 10.44
C PRO A 50 -1.66 -4.76 10.88
N MET A 51 -2.00 -4.89 12.15
CA MET A 51 -2.69 -6.07 12.72
C MET A 51 -1.86 -7.36 12.80
N THR A 52 -0.58 -7.37 12.38
CA THR A 52 0.34 -8.50 12.62
C THR A 52 0.86 -8.57 14.07
N ASP A 53 0.67 -7.50 14.84
CA ASP A 53 1.16 -7.32 16.21
C ASP A 53 0.17 -7.74 17.31
N ARG A 54 -1.04 -8.16 16.93
CA ARG A 54 -2.16 -8.39 17.86
C ARG A 54 -2.99 -9.62 17.42
N PRO A 55 -3.52 -10.41 18.36
CA PRO A 55 -4.33 -11.59 18.03
C PRO A 55 -5.63 -11.19 17.34
N GLY A 56 -5.88 -11.74 16.16
CA GLY A 56 -7.05 -11.47 15.32
C GLY A 56 -6.77 -11.84 13.86
N LEU A 57 -7.81 -11.97 13.04
CA LEU A 57 -7.71 -12.18 11.59
C LEU A 57 -8.24 -10.97 10.81
N ASP A 58 -8.40 -9.84 11.50
CA ASP A 58 -8.89 -8.59 10.91
C ASP A 58 -7.72 -7.81 10.32
N PHE A 59 -7.96 -7.20 9.16
CA PHE A 59 -6.95 -6.45 8.40
C PHE A 59 -7.34 -4.98 8.30
N SER A 60 -6.36 -4.07 8.24
CA SER A 60 -6.59 -2.64 7.98
C SER A 60 -5.55 -2.08 7.02
N PHE A 61 -6.01 -1.42 5.96
CA PHE A 61 -5.14 -0.81 4.95
C PHE A 61 -5.14 0.73 5.02
N SER A 62 -5.97 1.33 5.88
CA SER A 62 -6.09 2.79 6.03
C SER A 62 -4.80 3.43 6.56
N GLY A 63 -4.07 2.72 7.43
CA GLY A 63 -2.76 3.13 7.94
C GLY A 63 -1.68 3.23 6.85
N LEU A 64 -1.70 2.31 5.88
CA LEU A 64 -0.72 2.28 4.78
C LEU A 64 -0.88 3.51 3.87
N LYS A 65 -2.11 3.95 3.61
CA LYS A 65 -2.39 5.16 2.82
C LYS A 65 -1.78 6.40 3.46
N THR A 66 -1.96 6.56 4.77
CA THR A 66 -1.40 7.69 5.53
C THR A 66 0.13 7.68 5.46
N PHE A 67 0.72 6.48 5.55
CA PHE A 67 2.17 6.30 5.42
C PHE A 67 2.67 6.67 4.01
N ALA A 68 1.99 6.20 2.95
CA ALA A 68 2.32 6.54 1.57
C ALA A 68 2.27 8.06 1.31
N ALA A 69 1.20 8.74 1.77
CA ALA A 69 1.08 10.19 1.62
C ALA A 69 2.21 10.96 2.33
N ASN A 70 2.62 10.50 3.53
CA ASN A 70 3.74 11.09 4.26
C ASN A 70 5.08 10.82 3.58
N ALA A 71 5.27 9.62 3.01
CA ALA A 71 6.49 9.25 2.28
C ALA A 71 6.69 10.13 1.04
N ILE A 72 5.64 10.34 0.24
CA ILE A 72 5.65 11.23 -0.93
C ILE A 72 5.99 12.67 -0.49
N ARG A 73 5.30 13.17 0.54
CA ARG A 73 5.54 14.53 1.05
C ARG A 73 6.97 14.76 1.55
N SER A 74 7.61 13.72 2.09
CA SER A 74 8.94 13.83 2.71
C SER A 74 10.09 13.60 1.72
N ASN A 75 9.87 12.85 0.64
CA ASN A 75 10.93 12.43 -0.29
C ASN A 75 10.79 13.05 -1.69
N GLY A 76 9.62 13.62 -2.01
CA GLY A 76 9.28 14.11 -3.34
C GLY A 76 8.40 13.14 -4.12
N ASP A 77 8.00 13.57 -5.31
CA ASP A 77 7.10 12.89 -6.24
C ASP A 77 7.79 12.49 -7.55
N ASP A 78 9.11 12.29 -7.52
CA ASP A 78 9.84 11.77 -8.68
C ASP A 78 9.44 10.32 -8.99
N GLU A 79 9.63 9.90 -10.25
CA GLU A 79 9.17 8.59 -10.73
C GLU A 79 9.77 7.42 -9.94
N GLN A 80 11.04 7.53 -9.53
CA GLN A 80 11.71 6.46 -8.78
C GLN A 80 11.19 6.39 -7.35
N THR A 81 11.03 7.54 -6.67
CA THR A 81 10.45 7.59 -5.33
C THR A 81 9.01 7.06 -5.34
N CYS A 82 8.22 7.38 -6.37
CA CYS A 82 6.88 6.81 -6.52
C CYS A 82 6.91 5.28 -6.70
N ALA A 83 7.85 4.75 -7.49
CA ALA A 83 8.05 3.31 -7.69
C ALA A 83 8.47 2.60 -6.40
N ASP A 84 9.36 3.22 -5.63
CA ASP A 84 9.85 2.65 -4.38
C ASP A 84 8.76 2.64 -3.30
N ILE A 85 7.92 3.68 -3.26
CA ILE A 85 6.73 3.74 -2.38
C ILE A 85 5.69 2.71 -2.82
N ALA A 86 5.45 2.56 -4.13
CA ALA A 86 4.55 1.55 -4.67
C ALA A 86 5.02 0.13 -4.31
N ARG A 87 6.32 -0.15 -4.41
CA ARG A 87 6.89 -1.44 -4.00
C ARG A 87 6.69 -1.72 -2.52
N ALA A 88 7.07 -0.77 -1.67
CA ALA A 88 6.95 -0.98 -0.23
C ALA A 88 5.50 -1.12 0.24
N PHE A 89 4.55 -0.47 -0.46
CA PHE A 89 3.12 -0.69 -0.25
C PHE A 89 2.67 -2.10 -0.66
N GLU A 90 3.06 -2.54 -1.88
CA GLU A 90 2.73 -3.89 -2.37
C GLU A 90 3.29 -4.97 -1.44
N ASP A 91 4.57 -4.85 -1.06
CA ASP A 91 5.23 -5.76 -0.13
C ASP A 91 4.48 -5.84 1.21
N ALA A 92 4.08 -4.70 1.78
CA ALA A 92 3.33 -4.69 3.04
C ALA A 92 1.93 -5.29 2.93
N VAL A 93 1.24 -5.11 1.79
CA VAL A 93 -0.08 -5.71 1.57
C VAL A 93 0.01 -7.22 1.36
N VAL A 94 1.07 -7.71 0.72
CA VAL A 94 1.31 -9.15 0.52
C VAL A 94 1.79 -9.83 1.80
N ASP A 95 2.57 -9.12 2.63
CA ASP A 95 3.09 -9.62 3.91
C ASP A 95 2.06 -9.65 5.06
N THR A 96 0.92 -8.95 4.92
CA THR A 96 -0.12 -8.87 5.96
C THR A 96 -1.12 -10.01 5.79
#